data_AF-A0A6A6U6C2-F1
#
_entry.id   AF-A0A6A6U6C2-F1
#
_cell.length_a   1.000
_cell.length_b   1.000
_cell.length_c   1.000
_cell.angle_alpha   90.00
_cell.angle_beta   90.00
_cell.angle_gamma   90.00
#
_symmetry.space_group_name_H-M   'P 1'
#
loop_
_entity.id
_entity.type
_entity.pdbx_description
1 polymer ?
#
loop_
_entity_poly.entity_id
_entity_poly.type
_entity_poly.pdbx_seq_one_letter_code
_entity_poly.pdbx_strand_id
1 'polypeptide(L)' 'YQELGVQTTTAQEDIRRAFRQLAKIHHPDKPSGDPYEFRKIREAYDVLKDDSKRAKYDKEYRDAQRS' A
#
# COMPACT_ATOMS: atom_id res chain seq x y z
N TYR A 1 3.29 -3.69 -1.58
CA TYR A 1 4.52 -2.91 -1.38
C TYR A 1 4.83 -2.00 -2.57
N GLN A 2 4.96 -2.54 -3.79
CA GLN A 2 5.23 -1.74 -5.00
C GLN A 2 4.19 -0.64 -5.29
N GLU A 3 2.89 -0.94 -5.17
CA GLU A 3 1.80 0.04 -5.42
C GLU A 3 1.85 1.27 -4.50
N LEU A 4 2.41 1.12 -3.30
CA LEU A 4 2.60 2.19 -2.32
C LEU A 4 4.03 2.77 -2.36
N GLY A 5 4.93 2.18 -3.14
CA GLY A 5 6.36 2.55 -3.16
C GLY A 5 7.08 2.33 -1.83
N VAL A 6 6.55 1.47 -0.94
CA VAL A 6 7.06 1.25 0.41
C VAL A 6 7.73 -0.10 0.55
N GLN A 7 8.81 -0.16 1.34
CA GLN A 7 9.53 -1.40 1.64
C GLN A 7 8.75 -2.28 2.65
N THR A 8 9.02 -3.59 2.65
CA THR A 8 8.45 -4.56 3.62
C THR A 8 8.77 -4.21 5.07
N THR A 9 9.91 -3.56 5.29
CA THR A 9 10.39 -3.09 6.60
C THR A 9 9.79 -1.77 7.06
N THR A 10 9.00 -1.09 6.21
CA THR A 10 8.41 0.22 6.53
C THR A 10 7.49 0.11 7.74
N ALA A 11 7.60 1.06 8.67
CA ALA A 11 6.72 1.11 9.84
C ALA A 11 5.28 1.38 9.43
N GLN A 12 4.31 0.91 10.22
CA GLN A 12 2.89 1.06 9.89
C GLN A 12 2.47 2.55 9.78
N GLU A 13 3.11 3.39 10.58
CA GLU A 13 2.97 4.84 10.58
C GLU A 13 3.48 5.49 9.28
N ASP A 14 4.58 5.02 8.71
CA ASP A 14 5.08 5.46 7.42
C ASP A 14 4.20 4.96 6.26
N ILE A 15 3.70 3.72 6.32
CA ILE A 15 2.71 3.21 5.35
C ILE A 15 1.46 4.10 5.35
N ARG A 16 0.98 4.51 6.53
CA ARG A 16 -0.12 5.46 6.69
C ARG A 16 0.21 6.83 6.09
N ARG A 17 1.45 7.33 6.26
CA ARG A 17 1.89 8.60 5.67
C ARG A 17 1.95 8.53 4.14
N ALA A 18 2.56 7.48 3.59
CA ALA A 18 2.66 7.24 2.16
C ALA A 18 1.27 7.12 1.52
N PHE A 19 0.37 6.33 2.12
CA PHE A 19 -1.03 6.23 1.66
C PHE A 19 -1.69 7.61 1.61
N ARG A 20 -1.56 8.44 2.66
CA ARG A 20 -2.16 9.78 2.66
C ARG A 20 -1.59 10.70 1.59
N GLN A 21 -0.29 10.61 1.30
CA GLN A 21 0.34 11.41 0.24
C GLN A 21 -0.16 10.96 -1.13
N LEU A 22 -0.11 9.66 -1.42
CA LEU A 22 -0.56 9.08 -2.69
C LEU A 22 -2.07 9.27 -2.89
N ALA A 23 -2.87 9.09 -1.85
CA ALA A 23 -4.31 9.33 -1.86
C ALA A 23 -4.63 10.80 -2.21
N LYS A 24 -3.82 11.77 -1.76
CA LYS A 24 -4.00 13.18 -2.13
C LYS A 24 -3.57 13.48 -3.57
N ILE A 25 -2.64 12.70 -4.13
CA ILE A 25 -2.15 12.87 -5.50
C ILE A 25 -3.15 12.26 -6.48
N HIS A 26 -3.57 11.02 -6.23
CA HIS A 26 -4.44 10.23 -7.10
C HIS A 26 -5.93 10.39 -6.78
N HIS A 27 -6.32 11.25 -5.84
CA HIS A 27 -7.73 11.43 -5.45
C HIS A 27 -8.59 11.77 -6.69
N PRO A 28 -9.77 11.16 -6.89
CA PRO A 28 -10.62 11.45 -8.06
C PRO A 28 -11.13 12.89 -8.13
N ASP A 29 -11.03 13.64 -7.03
CA ASP A 29 -11.35 15.08 -6.95
C ASP A 29 -10.22 15.97 -7.54
N LYS A 30 -9.02 15.41 -7.72
CA LYS A 30 -7.90 16.11 -8.37
C LYS A 30 -8.05 15.99 -9.89
N PRO A 31 -7.69 17.04 -10.65
CA PRO A 31 -7.66 16.97 -12.12
C PRO A 31 -6.62 15.97 -12.65
N SER A 32 -5.59 15.66 -11.85
CA SER A 32 -4.58 14.62 -12.10
C SER A 32 -4.90 13.30 -11.39
N GLY A 33 -6.11 13.21 -10.82
CA GLY A 33 -6.57 12.07 -10.05
C GLY A 33 -6.82 10.88 -10.96
N ASP A 34 -6.44 9.70 -10.48
CA ASP A 34 -6.72 8.46 -11.19
C ASP A 34 -7.47 7.51 -10.23
N PRO A 35 -8.77 7.27 -10.47
CA PRO A 35 -9.58 6.43 -9.58
C PRO A 35 -9.12 4.97 -9.57
N TYR A 36 -8.44 4.49 -10.62
CA TYR A 36 -7.91 3.14 -10.69
C TYR A 36 -6.67 3.00 -9.80
N GLU A 37 -5.73 3.94 -9.90
CA GLU A 37 -4.56 4.00 -9.02
C GLU A 37 -4.97 4.24 -7.56
N PHE A 38 -5.96 5.11 -7.31
CA PHE A 38 -6.49 5.33 -5.96
C PHE A 38 -7.06 4.04 -5.35
N ARG A 39 -7.77 3.23 -6.14
CA ARG A 39 -8.33 1.96 -5.70
C ARG A 39 -7.22 0.96 -5.32
N LYS A 40 -6.20 0.84 -6.16
CA LYS A 40 -5.01 0.03 -5.90
C LYS A 40 -4.27 0.42 -4.63
N ILE A 41 -4.00 1.72 -4.47
CA ILE A 41 -3.36 2.29 -3.27
C ILE A 41 -4.18 1.98 -2.01
N ARG A 42 -5.52 2.06 -2.11
CA ARG A 42 -6.44 1.73 -1.02
C ARG A 42 -6.47 0.25 -0.68
N GLU A 43 -6.50 -0.64 -1.66
CA GLU A 43 -6.45 -2.09 -1.44
C GLU A 43 -5.13 -2.51 -0.80
N ALA A 44 -4.00 -2.00 -1.32
CA ALA A 44 -2.69 -2.24 -0.72
C ALA A 44 -2.64 -1.74 0.74
N TYR A 45 -3.20 -0.56 1.01
CA TYR A 45 -3.28 -0.04 2.38
C TYR A 45 -4.19 -0.88 3.28
N ASP A 46 -5.32 -1.40 2.81
CA ASP A 46 -6.21 -2.23 3.64
C ASP A 46 -5.55 -3.54 4.10
N VAL A 47 -4.69 -4.12 3.26
CA VAL A 47 -3.88 -5.30 3.61
C VAL A 47 -2.76 -4.92 4.58
N LEU A 48 -2.07 -3.81 4.35
CA LEU A 48 -0.89 -3.42 5.14
C LEU A 48 -1.22 -2.71 6.46
N LYS A 49 -2.41 -2.11 6.60
CA LYS A 49 -2.83 -1.42 7.83
C LYS A 49 -3.21 -2.39 8.96
N ASP A 50 -3.45 -3.65 8.62
CA ASP A 50 -3.85 -4.69 9.56
C ASP A 50 -2.65 -5.60 9.79
N ASP A 51 -2.17 -5.65 11.03
CA ASP A 51 -0.91 -6.33 11.35
C ASP A 51 -1.00 -7.84 11.09
N SER A 52 -2.18 -8.43 11.31
CA SER A 52 -2.42 -9.85 11.03
C SER A 52 -2.47 -10.13 9.53
N LYS A 53 -3.14 -9.27 8.74
CA LYS A 53 -3.14 -9.40 7.27
C LYS A 53 -1.74 -9.14 6.69
N ARG A 54 -1.02 -8.15 7.22
CA ARG A 54 0.35 -7.84 6.82
C ARG A 54 1.28 -9.01 7.10
N ALA A 55 1.22 -9.63 8.27
CA ALA A 55 2.05 -10.79 8.60
C ALA A 55 1.81 -11.96 7.65
N LYS A 56 0.54 -12.24 7.30
CA LYS A 56 0.19 -13.22 6.25
C LYS A 56 0.77 -12.83 4.89
N TYR A 57 0.55 -11.59 4.46
CA TYR A 57 1.03 -11.10 3.18
C TYR A 57 2.56 -11.11 3.09
N ASP A 58 3.26 -10.73 4.16
CA ASP A 58 4.73 -10.75 4.23
C ASP A 58 5.28 -12.18 4.19
N LYS A 59 4.60 -13.13 4.86
CA LYS A 59 4.93 -14.55 4.80
C LYS A 59 4.79 -15.09 3.38
N GLU A 60 3.67 -14.82 2.70
CA GLU A 60 3.43 -15.24 1.31
C GLU A 60 4.43 -14.58 0.35
N TYR A 61 4.72 -13.28 0.55
CA TYR A 61 5.65 -12.53 -0.29
C TYR A 61 7.09 -13.02 -0.14
N ARG A 62 7.52 -13.39 1.08
CA ARG A 62 8.82 -14.02 1.32
C ARG A 62 8.93 -15.40 0.70
N ASP A 63 7.85 -16.19 0.74
CA ASP A 63 7.81 -17.51 0.13
C ASP A 63 7.92 -17.41 -1.40
N ALA A 64 7.17 -16.48 -2.01
CA ALA A 64 7.21 -16.22 -3.44
C ALA A 64 8.57 -15.67 -3.94
N GLN A 65 9.33 -14.94 -3.12
CA GLN A 65 10.68 -14.47 -3.50
C GLN A 65 11.79 -15.53 -3.30
N ARG A 66 11.48 -16.67 -2.68
CA ARG A 66 12.43 -17.77 -2.46
C ARG A 66 12.36 -18.86 -3.54
N SER A 67 11.44 -18.76 -4.49
CA SER A 67 11.19 -19.74 -5.56
C SER A 67 11.76 -19.32 -6.91
#